data_AF-A0A8J7BX66-F1
#
_entry.id   AF-A0A8J7BX66-F1
#
_cell.length_a   1.000
_cell.length_b   1.000
_cell.length_c   1.000
_cell.angle_alpha   90.00
_cell.angle_beta   90.00
_cell.angle_gamma   90.00
#
_symmetry.space_group_name_H-M   'P 1'
#
loop_
_entity.id
_entity.type
_entity.pdbx_description
1 polymer ?
#
loop_
_entity_poly.entity_id
_entity_poly.type
_entity_poly.pdbx_seq_one_letter_code
_entity_poly.pdbx_strand_id
1 'polypeptide(L)' 'MVQINGRQRGDFGVHRDANIPGSAGCIVLGTAPGWAGFQADMQKLAASGVRVIPLLVSYIR' A
#
# COMPACT_ATOMS: atom_id res chain seq x y z
N MET A 1 -4.07 -11.53 3.64
CA MET A 1 -4.34 -11.38 5.09
C MET A 1 -3.11 -11.82 5.87
N VAL A 2 -2.62 -10.99 6.79
CA VAL A 2 -1.33 -11.19 7.50
C VAL A 2 -1.51 -11.13 9.02
N GLN A 3 -0.80 -11.98 9.77
CA GLN A 3 -0.75 -11.95 11.23
C GLN A 3 0.40 -11.06 11.70
N ILE A 4 0.10 -10.00 12.46
CA ILE A 4 1.09 -9.11 13.06
C ILE A 4 0.75 -8.94 14.54
N ASN A 5 1.66 -9.31 15.45
CA ASN A 5 1.47 -9.24 16.92
C ASN A 5 0.16 -9.90 17.39
N GLY A 6 -0.17 -11.08 16.86
CA GLY A 6 -1.39 -11.82 17.20
C GLY A 6 -2.70 -11.20 16.69
N ARG A 7 -2.62 -10.16 15.83
CA ARG A 7 -3.78 -9.54 15.18
C ARG A 7 -3.79 -9.85 13.70
N GLN A 8 -4.94 -10.30 13.22
CA GLN A 8 -5.20 -10.49 11.81
C GLN A 8 -5.41 -9.14 11.13
N ARG A 9 -4.59 -8.82 10.14
CA ARG A 9 -4.69 -7.60 9.32
C ARG A 9 -5.22 -7.99 7.94
N GLY A 10 -6.24 -7.27 7.49
CA GLY A 10 -6.75 -7.36 6.13
C GLY A 10 -5.73 -6.84 5.11
N ASP A 11 -5.92 -7.23 3.85
CA ASP A 11 -5.13 -6.68 2.75
C ASP A 11 -5.68 -5.28 2.42
N PHE A 12 -4.82 -4.27 2.39
CA PHE A 12 -5.20 -2.92 1.98
C PHE A 12 -4.91 -2.74 0.49
N GLY A 13 -5.87 -2.15 -0.23
CA GLY A 13 -5.65 -1.66 -1.59
C GLY A 13 -4.76 -0.41 -1.58
N VAL A 14 -3.86 -0.31 -2.55
CA VAL A 14 -3.12 0.92 -2.88
C VAL A 14 -3.52 1.34 -4.29
N HIS A 15 -3.95 2.59 -4.46
CA HIS A 15 -4.34 3.10 -5.78
C HIS A 15 -3.89 4.55 -6.00
N ARG A 16 -3.90 4.95 -7.27
CA ARG A 16 -3.75 6.36 -7.66
C ARG A 16 -5.00 7.13 -7.23
N ASP A 17 -4.80 8.34 -6.71
CA ASP A 17 -5.92 9.26 -6.47
C ASP A 17 -6.64 9.56 -7.79
N ALA A 18 -7.95 9.33 -7.81
CA ALA A 18 -8.83 9.59 -8.95
C ALA A 18 -9.70 10.84 -8.73
N ASN A 19 -9.36 11.67 -7.74
CA ASN A 19 -10.12 12.85 -7.33
C ASN A 19 -11.57 12.51 -6.92
N ILE A 20 -11.76 11.34 -6.31
CA ILE A 20 -13.04 10.92 -5.73
C ILE A 20 -12.99 11.23 -4.22
N PRO A 21 -14.08 11.74 -3.61
CA PRO A 21 -14.09 12.06 -2.19
C PRO A 21 -13.72 10.86 -1.30
N GLY A 22 -12.61 11.01 -0.58
CA GLY A 22 -12.11 10.01 0.35
C GLY A 22 -11.33 8.86 -0.30
N SER A 23 -10.71 8.02 0.52
CA SER A 23 -9.93 6.86 0.05
C SER A 23 -10.70 5.55 0.05
N ALA A 24 -11.98 5.56 0.45
CA ALA A 24 -12.76 4.36 0.75
C ALA A 24 -12.03 3.37 1.70
N GLY A 25 -11.13 3.88 2.56
CA GLY A 25 -10.32 3.06 3.46
C GLY A 25 -9.03 2.48 2.84
N CYS A 26 -8.66 2.89 1.62
CA CYS A 26 -7.41 2.51 0.95
C CYS A 26 -6.27 3.51 1.21
N ILE A 27 -5.05 3.11 0.83
CA ILE A 27 -3.89 4.00 0.76
C ILE A 27 -3.86 4.66 -0.62
N VAL A 28 -3.73 5.99 -0.64
CA VAL A 28 -3.82 6.79 -1.86
C VAL A 28 -2.50 7.49 -2.15
N LEU A 29 -2.03 7.39 -3.40
CA LEU A 29 -0.92 8.18 -3.92
C LEU A 29 -1.47 9.33 -4.76
N GLY A 30 -1.27 10.56 -4.28
CA GLY A 30 -1.89 11.78 -4.84
C GLY A 30 -1.31 12.26 -6.17
N THR A 31 -0.14 11.77 -6.58
CA THR A 31 0.55 12.27 -7.79
C THR A 31 0.84 11.14 -8.77
N ALA A 32 0.77 11.46 -10.08
CA ALA A 32 1.11 10.50 -11.12
C ALA A 32 2.58 10.01 -11.05
N PRO A 33 3.58 10.87 -10.79
CA PRO A 33 4.95 10.42 -10.55
C PRO A 33 5.08 9.51 -9.33
N GLY A 34 4.39 9.82 -8.23
CA GLY A 34 4.38 8.98 -7.03
C GLY A 34 3.79 7.60 -7.29
N TRP A 35 2.70 7.53 -8.06
CA TRP A 35 2.11 6.27 -8.50
C TRP A 35 3.06 5.45 -9.39
N ALA A 36 3.67 6.08 -10.40
CA ALA A 36 4.62 5.41 -11.29
C ALA A 36 5.85 4.86 -10.54
N GLY A 37 6.40 5.65 -9.60
CA GLY A 37 7.49 5.23 -8.73
C GLY A 37 7.11 4.01 -7.87
N PHE A 38 5.94 4.07 -7.22
CA PHE A 38 5.42 2.95 -6.44
C PHE A 38 5.27 1.68 -7.29
N GLN A 39 4.70 1.77 -8.51
CA GLN A 39 4.57 0.62 -9.39
C GLN A 39 5.92 0.01 -9.75
N ALA A 40 6.93 0.84 -10.07
CA ALA A 40 8.27 0.37 -10.38
C ALA A 40 8.92 -0.36 -9.19
N ASP A 41 8.75 0.16 -7.98
CA ASP A 41 9.32 -0.45 -6.78
C ASP A 41 8.61 -1.76 -6.41
N MET A 42 7.28 -1.84 -6.55
CA MET A 42 6.54 -3.10 -6.37
C MET A 42 6.96 -4.16 -7.39
N GLN A 43 7.23 -3.78 -8.64
CA GLN A 43 7.74 -4.70 -9.66
C GLN A 43 9.12 -5.26 -9.29
N LYS A 44 10.03 -4.41 -8.77
CA LYS A 44 11.36 -4.87 -8.31
C LYS A 44 11.23 -5.88 -7.16
N LEU A 45 10.37 -5.61 -6.18
CA LEU A 45 10.12 -6.51 -5.05
C LEU A 45 9.51 -7.85 -5.51
N ALA A 46 8.54 -7.80 -6.43
CA ALA A 46 7.98 -9.02 -7.01
C ALA A 46 9.04 -9.84 -7.75
N ALA A 47 9.91 -9.19 -8.52
CA ALA A 47 11.02 -9.84 -9.22
C ALA A 47 12.06 -10.46 -8.26
N SER A 48 12.22 -9.92 -7.04
CA SER A 48 13.07 -10.51 -6.01
C SER A 48 12.40 -11.65 -5.23
N GLY A 49 11.19 -12.08 -5.63
CA GLY A 49 10.45 -13.17 -5.00
C GLY A 49 9.63 -12.77 -3.77
N VAL A 50 9.55 -11.47 -3.44
CA VAL A 50 8.70 -10.98 -2.35
C VAL A 50 7.23 -11.07 -2.78
N ARG A 51 6.44 -11.85 -2.04
CA ARG A 51 5.00 -12.04 -2.32
C ARG A 51 4.08 -11.24 -1.41
N VAL A 52 4.58 -10.84 -0.23
CA VAL A 52 3.79 -10.17 0.81
C VAL A 52 4.65 -9.09 1.44
N ILE A 53 4.08 -7.88 1.53
CA ILE A 53 4.70 -6.74 2.21
C ILE A 53 3.78 -6.37 3.37
N PRO A 54 4.24 -6.48 4.64
CA PRO A 54 3.41 -6.11 5.78
C PRO A 54 3.20 -4.60 5.82
N LEU A 55 1.95 -4.16 5.94
CA LEU A 55 1.61 -2.76 6.14
C LEU A 55 1.79 -2.38 7.61
N LEU A 56 2.55 -1.33 7.87
CA LEU A 56 2.77 -0.77 9.20
C LEU A 56 2.30 0.68 9.22
N VAL A 57 1.23 0.95 9.97
CA VAL A 57 0.67 2.30 10.14
C VAL A 57 1.12 2.82 11.50
N SER A 58 1.82 3.96 11.48
CA SER A 58 2.18 4.70 12.69
C SER A 58 1.47 6.04 12.69
N TYR A 59 0.72 6.32 13.74
CA TYR A 59 0.17 7.65 13.99
C TYR A 59 1.17 8.38 14.89
N ILE A 60 1.90 9.33 14.31
CA ILE A 60 2.72 10.26 15.07
C ILE A 60 1.74 11.19 15.81
N ARG A 61 1.82 11.21 17.14
CA ARG A 61 1.09 12.18 17.97
C ARG A 61 1.85 13.50 18.03
#